data_AF-A0A954STL6-F1
#
_entry.id   AF-A0A954STL6-F1
#
_cell.length_a   1.000
_cell.length_b   1.000
_cell.length_c   1.000
_cell.angle_alpha   90.00
_cell.angle_beta   90.00
_cell.angle_gamma   90.00
#
_symmetry.space_group_name_H-M   'P 1'
#
loop_
_entity.id
_entity.type
_entity.pdbx_description
1 polymer ?
#
loop_
_entity_poly.entity_id
_entity_poly.type
_entity_poly.pdbx_seq_one_letter_code
_entity_poly.pdbx_strand_id
1 'polypeptide(L)' 'FGFVLEDRESFETGISISHLQFVNYLLTQSNVIAAVEQGIEELDDVANWIHTETYNFFEDRQRTALFRIRLDYLRAIQT' A
#
# COMPACT_ATOMS: atom_id res chain seq x y z
N PHE A 1 -17.70 9.24 28.69
CA PHE A 1 -17.64 9.01 27.23
C PHE A 1 -16.25 8.53 26.87
N GLY A 2 -16.16 7.42 26.14
CA GLY A 2 -14.90 6.84 25.70
C GLY A 2 -15.10 5.44 25.11
N PHE A 3 -14.02 4.84 24.65
CA PHE A 3 -14.00 3.44 24.20
C PHE A 3 -13.02 2.67 25.06
N VAL A 4 -13.29 1.39 25.27
CA VAL A 4 -12.32 0.44 25.81
C VAL A 4 -11.93 -0.54 24.70
N LEU A 5 -10.64 -0.86 24.64
CA LEU A 5 -10.17 -1.95 23.80
C LEU A 5 -10.75 -3.25 24.34
N GLU A 6 -11.48 -3.97 23.51
CA GLU A 6 -12.11 -5.23 23.84
C GLU A 6 -11.28 -6.41 23.35
N ASP A 7 -10.79 -6.32 22.10
CA ASP A 7 -9.99 -7.39 21.50
C ASP A 7 -9.07 -6.87 20.38
N ARG A 8 -8.15 -7.72 19.93
CA ARG A 8 -7.26 -7.49 18.80
C ARG A 8 -7.14 -8.72 17.94
N GLU A 9 -7.33 -8.52 16.64
CA GLU A 9 -7.08 -9.54 15.64
C GLU A 9 -5.95 -9.11 14.71
N SER A 10 -5.12 -10.07 14.32
CA SER A 10 -4.15 -9.90 13.24
C SER A 10 -4.73 -10.54 11.98
N PHE A 11 -5.05 -9.71 10.99
CA PHE A 11 -5.52 -10.16 9.69
C PHE A 11 -4.34 -10.18 8.72
N GLU A 12 -4.05 -11.36 8.17
CA GLU A 12 -3.04 -11.56 7.14
C GLU A 12 -3.68 -12.13 5.87
N THR A 13 -3.40 -11.50 4.73
CA THR A 13 -3.83 -12.03 3.43
C THR A 13 -2.71 -11.89 2.40
N GLY A 14 -2.57 -12.92 1.56
CA GLY A 14 -1.66 -12.89 0.43
C GLY A 14 -2.36 -12.26 -0.78
N ILE A 15 -1.80 -11.16 -1.29
CA ILE A 15 -2.29 -10.51 -2.49
C ILE A 15 -1.35 -10.88 -3.64
N SER A 16 -1.86 -11.62 -4.62
CA SER A 16 -1.13 -11.83 -5.88
C SER A 16 -1.18 -10.55 -6.69
N ILE A 17 -0.01 -10.03 -7.04
CA ILE A 17 0.13 -8.77 -7.77
C ILE A 17 1.14 -8.93 -8.91
N SER A 18 0.80 -8.41 -10.10
CA SER A 18 1.75 -8.28 -11.20
C SER A 18 2.64 -7.06 -11.03
N HIS A 19 3.77 -7.01 -11.73
CA HIS A 19 4.67 -5.87 -11.69
C HIS A 19 3.96 -4.56 -12.08
N LEU A 20 3.18 -4.57 -13.15
CA LEU A 20 2.41 -3.41 -13.59
C LEU A 20 1.37 -2.97 -12.55
N GLN A 21 0.67 -3.92 -11.92
CA GLN A 21 -0.29 -3.59 -10.85
C GLN A 21 0.41 -2.97 -9.65
N PHE A 22 1.61 -3.43 -9.32
CA PHE A 22 2.42 -2.87 -8.23
C PHE A 22 2.89 -1.46 -8.55
N VAL A 23 3.41 -1.20 -9.76
CA VAL A 23 3.79 0.13 -10.22
C VAL A 23 2.59 1.08 -10.14
N ASN A 24 1.45 0.69 -10.72
CA ASN A 24 0.24 1.51 -10.70
C ASN A 24 -0.25 1.80 -9.28
N TYR A 25 -0.16 0.83 -8.37
CA TYR A 25 -0.50 1.05 -6.97
C TYR A 25 0.41 2.11 -6.33
N LEU A 26 1.73 2.03 -6.54
CA LEU A 26 2.68 2.98 -5.97
C LEU A 26 2.50 4.40 -6.51
N LEU A 27 2.07 4.56 -7.77
CA LEU A 27 1.77 5.88 -8.34
C LEU A 27 0.60 6.60 -7.65
N THR A 28 -0.24 5.87 -6.90
CA THR A 28 -1.35 6.46 -6.13
C THR A 28 -0.94 6.97 -4.75
N GLN A 29 0.34 6.82 -4.35
CA GLN A 29 0.78 7.31 -3.05
C GLN A 29 0.82 8.83 -3.00
N SER A 30 0.43 9.39 -1.85
CA SER A 30 0.26 10.84 -1.68
C SER A 30 1.55 11.63 -1.90
N ASN A 31 2.72 11.05 -1.61
CA ASN A 31 4.01 11.67 -1.89
C ASN A 31 4.30 11.75 -3.39
N VAL A 32 3.97 10.71 -4.17
CA VAL A 32 4.10 10.71 -5.63
C VAL A 32 3.18 11.75 -6.23
N ILE A 33 1.90 11.75 -5.81
CA ILE A 33 0.91 12.73 -6.26
C ILE A 33 1.41 14.16 -5.98
N ALA A 34 1.89 14.43 -4.76
CA ALA A 34 2.38 15.74 -4.39
C ALA A 34 3.60 16.19 -5.22
N ALA A 35 4.54 15.29 -5.51
CA ALA A 35 5.71 15.60 -6.32
C ALA A 35 5.34 15.94 -7.77
N VAL A 36 4.40 15.18 -8.35
CA VAL A 36 3.90 15.40 -9.72
C VAL A 36 3.09 16.71 -9.80
N GLU A 37 2.18 16.95 -8.85
CA GLU A 37 1.36 18.17 -8.83
C GLU A 37 2.19 19.45 -8.64
N GLN A 38 3.32 19.35 -7.94
CA GLN A 38 4.27 20.46 -7.77
C GLN A 38 5.21 20.64 -8.98
N GLY A 39 5.14 19.75 -9.98
CA GLY A 39 6.02 19.76 -11.14
C GLY A 39 7.48 19.42 -10.82
N ILE A 40 7.73 18.72 -9.70
CA ILE A 40 9.06 18.26 -9.32
C ILE A 40 9.47 17.05 -10.17
N GLU A 41 8.51 16.16 -10.45
CA GLU A 41 8.69 14.93 -11.21
C GLU A 41 7.60 14.80 -12.28
N GLU A 42 7.91 14.15 -13.41
CA GLU A 42 6.89 13.72 -14.37
C GLU A 42 6.36 12.33 -14.01
N LEU A 43 5.05 12.12 -14.17
CA LEU A 43 4.41 10.86 -13.79
C LEU A 43 5.01 9.65 -14.52
N ASP A 44 5.32 9.81 -15.81
CA ASP A 44 5.90 8.76 -16.66
C ASP A 44 7.33 8.40 -16.22
N ASP A 45 8.12 9.39 -15.79
CA ASP A 45 9.47 9.17 -15.27
C ASP A 45 9.43 8.40 -13.95
N VAL A 46 8.53 8.76 -13.05
CA VAL A 46 8.31 8.02 -11.79
C VAL A 46 7.86 6.59 -12.08
N ALA A 47 6.94 6.39 -13.02
CA ALA A 47 6.49 5.06 -13.42
C ALA A 47 7.64 4.19 -13.96
N ASN A 48 8.46 4.75 -14.85
CA ASN A 48 9.63 4.08 -15.42
C ASN A 48 10.69 3.76 -14.35
N TRP A 49 10.92 4.70 -13.42
CA TRP A 49 11.84 4.51 -12.31
C TRP A 49 11.38 3.36 -11.40
N ILE A 50 10.13 3.38 -10.91
CA ILE A 50 9.59 2.31 -10.07
C ILE A 50 9.65 0.98 -10.81
N HIS A 51 9.24 0.94 -12.08
CA HIS A 51 9.27 -0.27 -12.88
C HIS A 51 10.68 -0.86 -12.96
N THR A 52 11.67 -0.02 -13.29
CA THR A 52 13.08 -0.43 -13.42
C THR A 52 13.63 -0.96 -12.10
N GLU A 53 13.47 -0.22 -11.01
CA GLU A 53 14.03 -0.55 -9.71
C GLU A 53 13.43 -1.84 -9.13
N THR A 54 12.18 -2.14 -9.45
CA THR A 54 11.49 -3.33 -8.92
C THR A 54 11.51 -4.51 -9.90
N TYR A 55 12.09 -4.36 -11.09
CA TYR A 55 12.08 -5.39 -12.13
C TYR A 55 12.67 -6.72 -11.64
N ASN A 56 13.84 -6.69 -11.01
CA ASN A 56 14.50 -7.91 -10.52
C ASN A 56 13.69 -8.65 -9.45
N PHE A 57 12.82 -7.94 -8.72
CA PHE A 57 11.93 -8.60 -7.77
C PHE A 57 10.81 -9.35 -8.51
N PHE A 58 10.24 -8.78 -9.57
CA PHE A 58 9.11 -9.36 -10.30
C PHE A 58 9.52 -10.33 -11.41
N GLU A 59 10.55 -10.03 -12.19
CA GLU A 59 11.02 -10.80 -13.36
C GLU A 59 9.85 -11.19 -14.30
N ASP A 60 8.94 -10.25 -14.56
CA ASP A 60 7.71 -10.44 -15.35
C ASP A 60 6.75 -11.54 -14.82
N ARG A 61 6.85 -11.90 -13.54
CA ARG A 61 5.98 -12.86 -12.87
C ARG A 61 5.08 -12.17 -11.86
N GLN A 62 3.97 -12.81 -11.51
CA GLN A 62 3.22 -12.41 -10.33
C GLN A 62 4.01 -12.72 -9.06
N ARG A 63 3.86 -11.86 -8.06
CA ARG A 63 4.41 -12.03 -6.72
C ARG A 63 3.29 -11.93 -5.71
N THR A 64 3.45 -12.63 -4.59
CA THR A 64 2.52 -12.53 -3.47
C THR A 64 3.06 -11.49 -2.49
N ALA A 65 2.37 -10.36 -2.38
CA ALA A 65 2.60 -9.41 -1.31
C ALA A 65 1.78 -9.82 -0.08
N LEU A 66 2.41 -9.88 1.09
CA LEU A 66 1.69 -10.12 2.35
C LEU A 66 1.11 -8.81 2.85
N PHE A 67 -0.21 -8.70 2.84
CA PHE A 67 -0.92 -7.62 3.49
C PHE A 67 -1.27 -8.04 4.92
N ARG A 68 -0.77 -7.28 5.89
CA ARG A 68 -0.99 -7.54 7.31
C ARG A 68 -1.54 -6.30 7.97
N ILE A 69 -2.69 -6.42 8.62
CA ILE A 69 -3.26 -5.34 9.43
C ILE A 69 -3.64 -5.85 10.80
N ARG A 70 -3.66 -4.93 11.75
CA ARG A 70 -4.22 -5.16 13.07
C ARG A 70 -5.60 -4.53 13.13
N LEU A 71 -6.59 -5.31 13.55
CA LEU A 71 -7.94 -4.85 13.81
C LEU A 71 -8.10 -4.75 15.33
N ASP A 72 -8.28 -3.51 15.81
CA ASP A 72 -8.58 -3.24 17.22
C ASP A 72 -10.12 -3.15 17.37
N TYR A 73 -10.70 -4.08 18.12
CA TYR A 73 -12.14 -4.08 18.43
C TYR A 73 -12.37 -3.20 19.67
N LEU A 74 -13.17 -2.15 19.51
CA LEU A 74 -13.42 -1.15 20.54
C LEU A 74 -14.89 -1.19 20.98
N ARG A 75 -15.13 -1.22 22.28
CA ARG A 75 -16.47 -1.11 22.87
C ARG A 75 -16.70 0.28 23.45
N ALA A 76 -17.81 0.91 23.10
CA ALA A 76 -18.21 2.18 23.68
C ALA A 76 -18.53 2.01 25.18
N ILE A 77 -18.04 2.93 26.01
CA ILE A 77 -18.38 3.01 27.43
C ILE A 77 -19.77 3.63 27.53
N GLN A 78 -20.79 2.80 27.75
CA GLN A 78 -22.12 3.27 28.13
C GLN A 78 -22.08 3.73 29.60
N THR A 79 -22.56 4.93 29.86
CA THR A 79 -22.61 5.55 31.20
C THR A 79 -24.02 5.40 31.74
#